data_AF-A0A936XYU6-F1
#
_entry.id   AF-A0A936XYU6-F1
#
_cell.length_a   1.000
_cell.length_b   1.000
_cell.length_c   1.000
_cell.angle_alpha   90.00
_cell.angle_beta   90.00
_cell.angle_gamma   90.00
#
_symmetry.space_group_name_H-M   'P 1'
#
loop_
_entity.id
_entity.type
_entity.pdbx_description
1 polymer ?
#
loop_
_entity_poly.entity_id
_entity_poly.type
_entity_poly.pdbx_seq_one_letter_code
_entity_poly.pdbx_strand_id
1 'polypeptide(L)'
;MSRFKNLQKQLGFFTAVSFYRKLKSGNLSNLRTGNLVHQFNLRNNPFDYATFEEVILNEAYNIPFGFEPKFIIDGGGNIGLTACFFASKFPAAAIITIEPDTDNYNLLQLNCKAYANIQTLQCGIWKNDTHLKIENTHAGNNAFTVIETKEAGADTIKALTVLSVIQQFNMPHIDVLKLDIEGSEKEVFEENFEKWLPLTKVLIIELHDEMKKGCSRAVFNAINKYDFSFDTKGENIIFTNNAFK
;
A
#
# COMPACT_ATOMS: atom_id res chain seq x y z
N MET A 1 8.32 5.74 -24.50
CA MET A 1 7.02 5.82 -25.21
C MET A 1 6.31 7.10 -24.74
N SER A 2 5.62 7.88 -25.58
CA SER A 2 4.95 9.11 -25.11
C SER A 2 3.80 8.78 -24.13
N ARG A 3 3.59 9.58 -23.07
CA ARG A 3 2.52 9.37 -22.05
C ARG A 3 1.14 9.03 -22.64
N PHE A 4 0.73 9.74 -23.69
CA PHE A 4 -0.55 9.47 -24.37
C PHE A 4 -0.61 8.07 -25.00
N LYS A 5 0.48 7.59 -25.62
CA LYS A 5 0.55 6.25 -26.20
C LYS A 5 0.47 5.17 -25.11
N ASN A 6 1.06 5.40 -23.93
CA ASN A 6 0.91 4.47 -22.81
C ASN A 6 -0.54 4.40 -22.33
N LEU A 7 -1.16 5.56 -22.08
CA LEU A 7 -2.59 5.65 -21.72
C LEU A 7 -3.49 4.98 -22.75
N GLN A 8 -3.26 5.22 -24.05
CA GLN A 8 -4.05 4.63 -25.12
C GLN A 8 -3.92 3.10 -25.15
N LYS A 9 -2.71 2.59 -24.94
CA LYS A 9 -2.44 1.14 -24.91
C LYS A 9 -3.18 0.46 -23.75
N GLN A 10 -3.21 1.09 -22.58
CA GLN A 10 -3.73 0.46 -21.35
C GLN A 10 -5.22 0.72 -21.11
N LEU A 11 -5.74 1.91 -21.48
CA LEU A 11 -7.11 2.32 -21.16
C LEU A 11 -8.04 2.40 -22.38
N GLY A 12 -7.51 2.21 -23.58
CA GLY A 12 -8.22 2.45 -24.84
C GLY A 12 -8.27 3.93 -25.23
N PHE A 13 -8.57 4.18 -26.50
CA PHE A 13 -8.44 5.51 -27.10
C PHE A 13 -9.30 6.60 -26.44
N PHE A 14 -10.58 6.36 -26.23
CA PHE A 14 -11.49 7.38 -25.69
C PHE A 14 -11.16 7.76 -24.24
N THR A 15 -10.88 6.76 -23.39
CA THR A 15 -10.45 6.97 -22.00
C THR A 15 -9.12 7.71 -21.96
N ALA A 16 -8.16 7.32 -22.81
CA ALA A 16 -6.86 7.98 -22.89
C ALA A 16 -6.97 9.45 -23.34
N VAL A 17 -7.82 9.78 -24.31
CA VAL A 17 -8.07 11.16 -24.73
C VAL A 17 -8.68 11.99 -23.60
N SER A 18 -9.69 11.46 -22.92
CA SER A 18 -10.32 12.12 -21.76
C SER A 18 -9.30 12.38 -20.64
N PHE A 19 -8.54 11.35 -20.26
CA PHE A 19 -7.52 11.43 -19.22
C PHE A 19 -6.41 12.42 -19.61
N TYR A 20 -5.91 12.35 -20.85
CA TYR A 20 -4.84 13.24 -21.33
C TYR A 20 -5.27 14.71 -21.37
N ARG A 21 -6.53 15.00 -21.70
CA ARG A 21 -7.10 16.37 -21.60
C ARG A 21 -7.13 16.85 -20.16
N LYS A 22 -7.56 16.02 -19.22
CA LYS A 22 -7.55 16.33 -17.77
C LYS A 22 -6.12 16.60 -17.27
N LEU A 23 -5.17 15.76 -17.65
CA LEU A 23 -3.73 15.97 -17.42
C LEU A 23 -3.23 17.32 -17.92
N LYS A 24 -3.59 17.71 -19.14
CA LYS A 24 -3.19 19.00 -19.73
C LYS A 24 -3.83 20.20 -19.04
N SER A 25 -5.05 20.04 -18.54
CA SER A 25 -5.78 21.09 -17.81
C SER A 25 -5.35 21.23 -16.34
N GLY A 26 -4.63 20.24 -15.79
CA GLY A 26 -4.32 20.16 -14.36
C GLY A 26 -5.50 19.73 -13.48
N ASN A 27 -6.72 19.64 -14.00
CA ASN A 27 -7.89 19.14 -13.25
C ASN A 27 -7.95 17.61 -13.30
N LEU A 28 -7.29 16.97 -12.32
CA LEU A 28 -7.20 15.52 -12.16
C LEU A 28 -8.22 14.96 -11.17
N SER A 29 -9.41 15.57 -11.08
CA SER A 29 -10.53 15.05 -10.29
C SER A 29 -11.42 14.11 -11.09
N ASN A 30 -12.12 13.21 -10.41
CA ASN A 30 -13.15 12.33 -10.99
C ASN A 30 -12.66 11.57 -12.24
N LEU A 31 -11.46 11.00 -12.15
CA LEU A 31 -10.86 10.15 -13.16
C LEU A 31 -11.52 8.77 -13.14
N ARG A 32 -11.58 8.11 -14.29
CA ARG A 32 -12.19 6.78 -14.45
C ARG A 32 -11.29 5.90 -15.31
N THR A 33 -11.18 4.65 -14.92
CA THR A 33 -10.51 3.57 -15.67
C THR A 33 -11.41 2.33 -15.67
N GLY A 34 -11.11 1.35 -16.53
CA GLY A 34 -11.92 0.14 -16.62
C GLY A 34 -11.71 -0.85 -15.46
N ASN A 35 -10.60 -0.73 -14.75
CA ASN A 35 -10.21 -1.61 -13.65
C ASN A 35 -10.57 -1.08 -12.25
N LEU A 36 -11.17 0.11 -12.15
CA LEU A 36 -11.73 0.64 -10.91
C LEU A 36 -13.26 0.79 -11.03
N VAL A 37 -14.00 0.35 -10.01
CA VAL A 37 -15.47 0.46 -9.98
C VAL A 37 -15.92 1.91 -9.81
N HIS A 38 -15.19 2.68 -8.99
CA HIS A 38 -15.49 4.08 -8.71
C HIS A 38 -14.42 5.03 -9.26
N GLN A 39 -14.80 6.29 -9.37
CA GLN A 39 -13.90 7.36 -9.77
C GLN A 39 -12.87 7.68 -8.68
N PHE A 40 -11.71 8.17 -9.08
CA PHE A 40 -10.62 8.58 -8.19
C PHE A 40 -10.08 9.95 -8.58
N ASN A 41 -9.18 10.48 -7.76
CA ASN A 41 -8.61 11.81 -7.89
C ASN A 41 -7.10 11.71 -7.72
N LEU A 42 -6.37 12.52 -8.48
CA LEU A 42 -4.93 12.72 -8.32
C LEU A 42 -4.67 14.21 -8.10
N ARG A 43 -3.60 14.53 -7.40
CA ARG A 43 -2.99 15.87 -7.42
C ARG A 43 -2.16 16.00 -8.70
N ASN A 44 -1.98 17.24 -9.16
CA ASN A 44 -1.14 17.52 -10.33
C ASN A 44 0.34 17.52 -9.96
N ASN A 45 0.87 16.36 -9.59
CA ASN A 45 2.26 16.15 -9.23
C ASN A 45 2.79 14.85 -9.87
N PRO A 46 4.12 14.67 -10.01
CA PRO A 46 4.69 13.49 -10.66
C PRO A 46 4.50 12.19 -9.86
N PHE A 47 4.35 12.27 -8.53
CA PHE A 47 4.26 11.12 -7.65
C PHE A 47 2.89 10.44 -7.73
N ASP A 48 1.79 11.19 -7.60
CA ASP A 48 0.43 10.65 -7.78
C ASP A 48 0.26 10.02 -9.18
N TYR A 49 0.91 10.62 -10.19
CA TYR A 49 0.93 10.04 -11.54
C TYR A 49 1.74 8.74 -11.60
N ALA A 50 2.87 8.65 -10.90
CA ALA A 50 3.66 7.42 -10.81
C ALA A 50 2.86 6.30 -10.12
N THR A 51 2.22 6.58 -8.98
CA THR A 51 1.32 5.64 -8.30
C THR A 51 0.17 5.21 -9.20
N PHE A 52 -0.43 6.14 -9.95
CA PHE A 52 -1.46 5.80 -10.94
C PHE A 52 -0.92 4.90 -12.06
N GLU A 53 0.27 5.18 -12.59
CA GLU A 53 0.88 4.38 -13.64
C GLU A 53 1.20 2.97 -13.14
N GLU A 54 1.78 2.83 -11.95
CA GLU A 54 2.11 1.55 -11.34
C GLU A 54 0.86 0.71 -11.00
N VAL A 55 -0.07 1.28 -10.24
CA VAL A 55 -1.22 0.55 -9.71
C VAL A 55 -2.27 0.32 -10.80
N ILE A 56 -2.57 1.32 -11.62
CA ILE A 56 -3.73 1.32 -12.52
C ILE A 56 -3.35 1.02 -13.97
N LEU A 57 -2.22 1.53 -14.48
CA LEU A 57 -1.82 1.26 -15.87
C LEU A 57 -1.02 -0.03 -16.02
N ASN A 58 -0.12 -0.31 -15.07
CA ASN A 58 0.74 -1.49 -15.08
C ASN A 58 0.15 -2.65 -14.27
N GLU A 59 -0.92 -2.38 -13.51
CA GLU A 59 -1.61 -3.36 -12.67
C GLU A 59 -0.64 -4.15 -11.80
N ALA A 60 0.31 -3.49 -11.14
CA ALA A 60 1.37 -4.14 -10.37
C ALA A 60 0.82 -5.16 -9.36
N TYR A 61 -0.28 -4.83 -8.70
CA TYR A 61 -0.96 -5.68 -7.71
C TYR A 61 -1.96 -6.71 -8.29
N ASN A 62 -2.06 -6.84 -9.62
CA ASN A 62 -2.85 -7.89 -10.26
C ASN A 62 -2.14 -9.25 -10.19
N ILE A 63 -2.17 -9.87 -9.00
CA ILE A 63 -1.51 -11.14 -8.70
C ILE A 63 -2.57 -12.27 -8.67
N PRO A 64 -2.29 -13.45 -9.26
CA PRO A 64 -3.19 -14.60 -9.17
C PRO A 64 -2.96 -15.35 -7.86
N PHE A 65 -3.71 -15.01 -6.80
CA PHE A 65 -3.53 -15.63 -5.47
C PHE A 65 -3.92 -17.11 -5.41
N GLY A 66 -4.69 -17.63 -6.37
CA GLY A 66 -5.20 -19.00 -6.35
C GLY A 66 -6.37 -19.22 -5.38
N PHE A 67 -6.83 -18.18 -4.70
CA PHE A 67 -8.01 -18.14 -3.85
C PHE A 67 -8.63 -16.73 -3.92
N GLU A 68 -9.86 -16.59 -3.42
CA GLU A 68 -10.55 -15.30 -3.29
C GLU A 68 -10.24 -14.69 -1.91
N PRO A 69 -9.48 -13.57 -1.82
CA PRO A 69 -9.18 -12.93 -0.55
C PRO A 69 -10.44 -12.42 0.15
N LYS A 70 -10.49 -12.59 1.47
CA LYS A 70 -11.54 -12.07 2.36
C LYS A 70 -11.04 -10.95 3.26
N PHE A 71 -9.74 -10.94 3.58
CA PHE A 71 -9.14 -9.90 4.42
C PHE A 71 -7.80 -9.41 3.88
N ILE A 72 -7.75 -8.12 3.54
CA ILE A 72 -6.59 -7.47 2.96
C ILE A 72 -6.16 -6.31 3.85
N ILE A 73 -4.86 -6.21 4.12
CA ILE A 73 -4.25 -5.03 4.75
C ILE A 73 -3.30 -4.41 3.73
N ASP A 74 -3.50 -3.12 3.47
CA ASP A 74 -2.70 -2.25 2.60
C ASP A 74 -1.91 -1.27 3.48
N GLY A 75 -0.67 -1.65 3.83
CA GLY A 75 0.28 -0.81 4.57
C GLY A 75 1.04 0.11 3.61
N GLY A 76 0.92 1.41 3.84
CA GLY A 76 1.37 2.45 2.90
C GLY A 76 0.33 2.68 1.80
N GLY A 77 -0.86 3.09 2.23
CA GLY A 77 -2.00 3.31 1.33
C GLY A 77 -1.80 4.47 0.36
N ASN A 78 -0.85 5.38 0.62
CA ASN A 78 -0.57 6.57 -0.18
C ASN A 78 -1.89 7.33 -0.46
N ILE A 79 -2.26 7.56 -1.72
CA ILE A 79 -3.50 8.21 -2.14
C ILE A 79 -4.68 7.23 -2.33
N GLY A 80 -4.55 5.99 -1.85
CA GLY A 80 -5.61 4.97 -1.78
C GLY A 80 -5.85 4.16 -3.06
N LEU A 81 -5.02 4.28 -4.08
CA LEU A 81 -5.26 3.59 -5.37
C LEU A 81 -5.13 2.06 -5.24
N THR A 82 -4.19 1.56 -4.45
CA THR A 82 -4.00 0.11 -4.23
C THR A 82 -5.22 -0.49 -3.52
N ALA A 83 -5.70 0.16 -2.45
CA ALA A 83 -6.95 -0.21 -1.80
C ALA A 83 -8.17 -0.19 -2.75
N CYS A 84 -8.31 0.84 -3.59
CA CYS A 84 -9.38 0.93 -4.59
C CYS A 84 -9.29 -0.20 -5.63
N PHE A 85 -8.07 -0.55 -6.05
CA PHE A 85 -7.81 -1.65 -6.98
C PHE A 85 -8.23 -2.99 -6.36
N PHE A 86 -7.81 -3.27 -5.13
CA PHE A 86 -8.24 -4.47 -4.41
C PHE A 86 -9.74 -4.52 -4.18
N ALA A 87 -10.38 -3.40 -3.79
CA ALA A 87 -11.82 -3.35 -3.56
C ALA A 87 -12.63 -3.56 -4.85
N SER A 88 -12.11 -3.08 -5.98
CA SER A 88 -12.71 -3.30 -7.30
C SER A 88 -12.58 -4.74 -7.76
N LYS A 89 -11.44 -5.39 -7.48
CA LYS A 89 -11.17 -6.77 -7.88
C LYS A 89 -11.83 -7.80 -6.95
N PHE A 90 -11.87 -7.53 -5.66
CA PHE A 90 -12.38 -8.41 -4.61
C PHE A 90 -13.48 -7.69 -3.80
N PRO A 91 -14.68 -7.51 -4.36
CA PRO A 91 -15.74 -6.72 -3.73
C PRO A 91 -16.28 -7.32 -2.42
N ALA A 92 -16.00 -8.59 -2.15
CA ALA A 92 -16.37 -9.27 -0.91
C ALA A 92 -15.27 -9.19 0.18
N ALA A 93 -14.06 -8.73 -0.15
CA ALA A 93 -12.97 -8.62 0.81
C ALA A 93 -13.16 -7.42 1.73
N ALA A 94 -12.91 -7.58 3.02
CA ALA A 94 -12.68 -6.48 3.94
C ALA A 94 -11.25 -5.95 3.75
N ILE A 95 -11.11 -4.66 3.51
CA ILE A 95 -9.83 -4.02 3.22
C ILE A 95 -9.54 -2.94 4.26
N ILE A 96 -8.35 -2.99 4.85
CA ILE A 96 -7.83 -1.92 5.70
C ILE A 96 -6.68 -1.27 4.97
N THR A 97 -6.74 0.04 4.74
CA THR A 97 -5.63 0.80 4.15
C THR A 97 -5.12 1.84 5.14
N ILE A 98 -3.79 1.93 5.24
CA ILE A 98 -3.10 2.60 6.34
C ILE A 98 -2.10 3.58 5.76
N GLU A 99 -2.27 4.86 6.04
CA GLU A 99 -1.42 5.93 5.53
C GLU A 99 -1.11 6.96 6.65
N PRO A 100 0.17 7.18 7.00
CA PRO A 100 0.55 8.14 8.02
C PRO A 100 0.51 9.60 7.57
N ASP A 101 0.86 9.92 6.32
CA ASP A 101 0.93 11.31 5.83
C ASP A 101 -0.46 11.94 5.74
N THR A 102 -0.59 13.15 6.26
CA THR A 102 -1.90 13.82 6.33
C THR A 102 -2.45 14.18 4.95
N ASP A 103 -1.60 14.65 4.03
CA ASP A 103 -2.05 15.05 2.70
C ASP A 103 -2.43 13.84 1.84
N ASN A 104 -1.64 12.76 1.92
CA ASN A 104 -1.95 11.49 1.27
C ASN A 104 -3.21 10.86 1.87
N TYR A 105 -3.33 10.81 3.20
CA TYR A 105 -4.49 10.25 3.88
C TYR A 105 -5.79 10.97 3.53
N ASN A 106 -5.78 12.31 3.44
CA ASN A 106 -6.94 13.09 3.02
C ASN A 106 -7.40 12.71 1.61
N LEU A 107 -6.47 12.49 0.68
CA LEU A 107 -6.80 12.07 -0.69
C LEU A 107 -7.22 10.60 -0.77
N LEU A 108 -6.59 9.73 0.03
CA LEU A 108 -6.98 8.34 0.23
C LEU A 108 -8.42 8.25 0.70
N GLN A 109 -8.81 9.00 1.73
CA GLN A 109 -10.20 9.04 2.19
C GLN A 109 -11.15 9.46 1.07
N LEU A 110 -10.78 10.49 0.29
CA LEU A 110 -11.59 10.96 -0.83
C LEU A 110 -11.77 9.90 -1.93
N ASN A 111 -10.72 9.13 -2.23
CA ASN A 111 -10.72 8.08 -3.25
C ASN A 111 -11.44 6.81 -2.78
N CYS A 112 -11.28 6.45 -1.51
CA CYS A 112 -11.87 5.24 -0.94
C CYS A 112 -13.33 5.42 -0.52
N LYS A 113 -13.85 6.65 -0.33
CA LYS A 113 -15.19 6.91 0.23
C LYS A 113 -16.37 6.18 -0.42
N ALA A 114 -16.24 5.80 -1.70
CA ALA A 114 -17.31 5.13 -2.42
C ALA A 114 -17.33 3.60 -2.21
N TYR A 115 -16.25 3.04 -1.68
CA TYR A 115 -16.11 1.61 -1.45
C TYR A 115 -16.53 1.27 -0.02
N ALA A 116 -17.64 0.55 0.13
CA ALA A 116 -18.19 0.18 1.44
C ALA A 116 -17.33 -0.85 2.20
N ASN A 117 -16.44 -1.55 1.49
CA ASN A 117 -15.58 -2.60 2.03
C ASN A 117 -14.15 -2.13 2.36
N ILE A 118 -13.87 -0.82 2.28
CA ILE A 118 -12.59 -0.23 2.67
C ILE A 118 -12.76 0.54 3.99
N GLN A 119 -11.89 0.26 4.95
CA GLN A 119 -11.67 1.09 6.13
C GLN A 119 -10.30 1.76 6.06
N THR A 120 -10.23 3.04 6.39
CA THR A 120 -9.01 3.85 6.28
C THR A 120 -8.49 4.21 7.67
N LEU A 121 -7.19 4.09 7.91
CA LEU A 121 -6.55 4.45 9.18
C LEU A 121 -5.40 5.44 8.95
N GLN A 122 -5.41 6.56 9.68
CA GLN A 122 -4.31 7.52 9.65
C GLN A 122 -3.27 7.16 10.71
N CYS A 123 -2.37 6.24 10.37
CA CYS A 123 -1.29 5.81 11.25
C CYS A 123 -0.16 5.18 10.41
N GLY A 124 1.01 4.99 11.03
CA GLY A 124 2.07 4.14 10.49
C GLY A 124 1.90 2.67 10.89
N ILE A 125 2.59 1.77 10.17
CA ILE A 125 2.84 0.40 10.61
C ILE A 125 4.23 0.33 11.24
N TRP A 126 4.33 -0.28 12.42
CA TRP A 126 5.58 -0.35 13.18
C TRP A 126 5.71 -1.65 13.98
N LYS A 127 6.86 -1.84 14.63
CA LYS A 127 7.15 -3.02 15.47
C LYS A 127 6.42 -3.06 16.81
N ASN A 128 5.94 -1.91 17.29
CA ASN A 128 5.18 -1.73 18.52
C ASN A 128 4.12 -0.64 18.33
N ASP A 129 3.03 -0.72 19.09
CA ASP A 129 2.05 0.37 19.17
C ASP A 129 2.71 1.55 19.90
N THR A 130 2.92 2.65 19.17
CA THR A 130 3.74 3.77 19.64
C THR A 130 3.41 5.06 18.88
N HIS A 131 4.21 6.10 19.11
CA HIS A 131 4.22 7.30 18.28
C HIS A 131 5.56 7.40 17.55
N LEU A 132 5.52 7.97 16.35
CA LEU A 132 6.65 8.14 15.47
C LEU A 132 6.86 9.62 15.18
N LYS A 133 8.12 10.01 15.00
CA LYS A 133 8.51 11.35 14.56
C LYS A 133 9.26 11.24 13.25
N ILE A 134 8.97 12.14 12.32
CA ILE A 134 9.69 12.23 11.05
C ILE A 134 11.15 12.61 11.32
N GLU A 135 12.08 11.82 10.79
CA GLU A 135 13.52 12.03 10.94
C GLU A 135 14.12 12.79 9.74
N ASN A 136 13.68 12.47 8.52
CA ASN A 136 14.16 13.09 7.29
C ASN A 136 13.02 13.39 6.31
N THR A 137 12.96 14.62 5.81
CA THR A 137 11.96 15.09 4.83
C THR A 137 12.53 15.20 3.41
N HIS A 138 13.67 14.54 3.12
CA HIS A 138 14.45 14.82 1.91
C HIS A 138 13.79 14.43 0.58
N ALA A 139 12.64 13.74 0.58
CA ALA A 139 11.94 13.29 -0.64
C ALA A 139 10.45 13.69 -0.74
N GLY A 140 10.00 14.70 0.02
CA GLY A 140 8.62 15.20 -0.02
C GLY A 140 7.59 14.25 0.62
N ASN A 141 6.29 14.50 0.42
CA ASN A 141 5.19 13.77 1.08
C ASN A 141 5.10 12.26 0.74
N ASN A 142 6.01 11.71 -0.05
CA ASN A 142 5.94 10.31 -0.52
C ASN A 142 7.13 9.46 -0.09
N ALA A 143 8.08 9.99 0.68
CA ALA A 143 9.18 9.20 1.20
C ALA A 143 9.80 9.93 2.37
N PHE A 144 9.41 9.52 3.58
CA PHE A 144 10.02 10.00 4.82
C PHE A 144 10.33 8.83 5.74
N THR A 145 11.48 8.89 6.38
CA THR A 145 11.83 7.94 7.43
C THR A 145 11.38 8.48 8.78
N VAL A 146 11.13 7.55 9.69
CA VAL A 146 10.61 7.85 11.02
C VAL A 146 11.45 7.18 12.11
N ILE A 147 11.44 7.79 13.28
CA ILE A 147 12.00 7.26 14.52
C ILE A 147 10.92 7.17 15.60
N GLU A 148 11.08 6.19 16.50
CA GLU A 148 10.16 6.00 17.61
C GLU A 148 10.29 7.11 18.66
N THR A 149 9.15 7.59 19.15
CA THR A 149 9.05 8.52 20.27
C THR A 149 8.02 8.04 21.27
N LYS A 150 8.32 8.19 22.57
CA LYS A 150 7.41 7.80 23.65
C LYS A 150 6.34 8.85 23.93
N GLU A 151 6.57 10.09 23.50
CA GLU A 151 5.66 11.21 23.76
C GLU A 151 4.72 11.39 22.57
N ALA A 152 3.42 11.39 22.86
CA ALA A 152 2.41 11.83 21.92
C ALA A 152 2.45 13.37 21.85
N GLY A 153 2.53 13.90 20.63
CA GLY A 153 2.51 15.33 20.36
C GLY A 153 1.80 15.65 19.06
N ALA A 154 1.52 16.93 18.82
CA ALA A 154 0.86 17.40 17.59
C ALA A 154 1.63 17.00 16.32
N ASP A 155 2.97 16.92 16.40
CA ASP A 155 3.85 16.58 15.28
C ASP A 155 4.26 15.09 15.26
N THR A 156 3.49 14.23 15.93
CA THR A 156 3.77 12.79 16.00
C THR A 156 2.72 11.98 15.25
N ILE A 157 3.16 10.89 14.66
CA ILE A 157 2.33 9.96 13.90
C ILE A 157 2.04 8.77 14.79
N LYS A 158 0.77 8.46 15.04
CA LYS A 158 0.40 7.21 15.71
C LYS A 158 0.87 6.03 14.85
N ALA A 159 1.40 4.99 15.46
CA ALA A 159 1.73 3.75 14.76
C ALA A 159 1.17 2.52 15.46
N LEU A 160 0.80 1.52 14.66
CA LEU A 160 0.24 0.26 15.11
C LEU A 160 1.08 -0.90 14.59
N THR A 161 1.10 -2.00 15.34
CA THR A 161 1.60 -3.27 14.82
C THR A 161 0.61 -3.90 13.86
N VAL A 162 1.11 -4.73 12.94
CA VAL A 162 0.26 -5.57 12.09
C VAL A 162 -0.70 -6.41 12.95
N LEU A 163 -0.21 -6.95 14.08
CA LEU A 163 -1.03 -7.71 15.02
C LEU A 163 -2.19 -6.87 15.61
N SER A 164 -1.91 -5.64 16.03
CA SER A 164 -2.94 -4.74 16.58
C SER A 164 -4.02 -4.44 15.54
N VAL A 165 -3.64 -4.29 14.26
CA VAL A 165 -4.60 -4.15 13.16
C VAL A 165 -5.44 -5.42 12.99
N ILE A 166 -4.84 -6.62 13.01
CA ILE A 166 -5.59 -7.88 12.95
C ILE A 166 -6.62 -7.96 14.11
N GLN A 167 -6.18 -7.65 15.33
CA GLN A 167 -6.99 -7.75 16.55
C GLN A 167 -8.14 -6.73 16.59
N GLN A 168 -7.89 -5.48 16.18
CA GLN A 168 -8.91 -4.44 16.15
C GLN A 168 -10.11 -4.82 15.26
N PHE A 169 -9.89 -5.65 14.25
CA PHE A 169 -10.89 -6.05 13.27
C PHE A 169 -11.39 -7.49 13.48
N ASN A 170 -10.95 -8.16 14.55
CA ASN A 170 -11.34 -9.52 14.92
C ASN A 170 -11.13 -10.56 13.81
N MET A 171 -10.07 -10.40 13.02
CA MET A 171 -9.75 -11.32 11.92
C MET A 171 -8.76 -12.40 12.40
N PRO A 172 -8.93 -13.68 12.05
CA PRO A 172 -8.05 -14.75 12.53
C PRO A 172 -6.72 -14.86 11.77
N HIS A 173 -6.66 -14.36 10.54
CA HIS A 173 -5.48 -14.36 9.67
C HIS A 173 -5.62 -13.27 8.61
N ILE A 174 -4.52 -12.93 7.93
CA ILE A 174 -4.48 -12.01 6.80
C ILE A 174 -4.36 -12.81 5.51
N ASP A 175 -5.26 -12.58 4.55
CA ASP A 175 -5.17 -13.22 3.24
C ASP A 175 -4.10 -12.54 2.37
N VAL A 176 -4.10 -11.21 2.34
CA VAL A 176 -3.10 -10.42 1.61
C VAL A 176 -2.65 -9.26 2.50
N LEU A 177 -1.35 -9.21 2.81
CA LEU A 177 -0.70 -8.08 3.46
C LEU A 177 0.21 -7.41 2.44
N LYS A 178 -0.09 -6.16 2.06
CA LYS A 178 0.85 -5.31 1.31
C LYS A 178 1.62 -4.45 2.31
N LEU A 179 2.95 -4.42 2.19
CA LEU A 179 3.82 -3.52 2.94
C LEU A 179 4.73 -2.79 1.96
N ASP A 180 4.49 -1.51 1.80
CA ASP A 180 5.44 -0.59 1.20
C ASP A 180 5.32 0.68 2.04
N ILE A 181 6.23 0.80 2.99
CA ILE A 181 6.18 1.69 4.15
C ILE A 181 7.51 2.44 4.34
N GLU A 182 8.18 2.69 3.21
CA GLU A 182 9.29 3.65 3.05
C GLU A 182 10.46 3.43 4.03
N GLY A 183 10.86 2.17 4.21
CA GLY A 183 11.98 1.76 5.06
C GLY A 183 11.57 1.27 6.44
N SER A 184 10.31 1.45 6.85
CA SER A 184 9.78 0.93 8.12
C SER A 184 9.64 -0.60 8.11
N GLU A 185 9.80 -1.25 6.95
CA GLU A 185 9.82 -2.72 6.84
C GLU A 185 10.94 -3.30 7.70
N LYS A 186 12.08 -2.61 7.80
CA LYS A 186 13.19 -3.08 8.64
C LYS A 186 12.74 -3.32 10.08
N GLU A 187 12.15 -2.33 10.74
CA GLU A 187 11.69 -2.46 12.12
C GLU A 187 10.60 -3.52 12.28
N VAL A 188 9.64 -3.53 11.35
CA VAL A 188 8.50 -4.46 11.36
C VAL A 188 8.96 -5.93 11.30
N PHE A 189 10.08 -6.20 10.63
CA PHE A 189 10.65 -7.55 10.50
C PHE A 189 11.85 -7.83 11.42
N GLU A 190 12.41 -6.85 12.11
CA GLU A 190 13.47 -7.08 13.11
C GLU A 190 12.91 -7.61 14.44
N GLU A 191 11.70 -7.23 14.82
CA GLU A 191 11.08 -7.58 16.09
C GLU A 191 9.59 -7.91 15.95
N ASN A 192 9.10 -8.81 16.80
CA ASN A 192 7.67 -9.18 16.93
C ASN A 192 6.99 -9.77 15.69
N PHE A 193 7.72 -10.00 14.59
CA PHE A 193 7.15 -10.58 13.37
C PHE A 193 6.58 -11.98 13.57
N GLU A 194 7.10 -12.74 14.54
CA GLU A 194 6.60 -14.09 14.86
C GLU A 194 5.13 -14.09 15.30
N LYS A 195 4.59 -12.94 15.70
CA LYS A 195 3.19 -12.81 16.15
C LYS A 195 2.18 -12.66 15.01
N TRP A 196 2.60 -12.26 13.81
CA TRP A 196 1.68 -11.96 12.70
C TRP A 196 2.12 -12.57 11.36
N LEU A 197 3.41 -12.79 11.14
CA LEU A 197 3.93 -13.35 9.89
C LEU A 197 3.38 -14.77 9.63
N PRO A 198 3.30 -15.69 10.62
CA PRO A 198 2.66 -17.00 10.43
C PRO A 198 1.16 -16.93 10.13
N LEU A 199 0.51 -15.82 10.49
CA LEU A 199 -0.92 -15.58 10.26
C LEU A 199 -1.18 -14.94 8.89
N THR A 200 -0.14 -14.70 8.08
CA THR A 200 -0.24 -14.03 6.78
C THR A 200 -0.12 -15.07 5.67
N LYS A 201 -1.13 -15.17 4.79
CA LYS A 201 -1.12 -16.10 3.65
C LYS A 201 -0.24 -15.60 2.52
N VAL A 202 -0.45 -14.36 2.10
CA VAL A 202 0.35 -13.70 1.07
C VAL A 202 0.86 -12.37 1.60
N LEU A 203 2.16 -12.16 1.52
CA LEU A 203 2.82 -10.89 1.79
C LEU A 203 3.36 -10.33 0.48
N ILE A 204 2.90 -9.14 0.10
CA ILE A 204 3.42 -8.35 -1.01
C ILE A 204 4.25 -7.24 -0.38
N ILE A 205 5.52 -7.12 -0.74
CA ILE A 205 6.41 -6.17 -0.08
C ILE A 205 7.38 -5.51 -1.07
N GLU A 206 7.60 -4.21 -0.89
CA GLU A 206 8.68 -3.44 -1.51
C GLU A 206 9.78 -3.19 -0.48
N LEU A 207 11.05 -3.26 -0.90
CA LEU A 207 12.20 -3.19 0.01
C LEU A 207 13.03 -1.93 -0.25
N HIS A 208 13.19 -1.12 0.80
CA HIS A 208 13.76 0.23 0.72
C HIS A 208 15.17 0.32 1.34
N ASP A 209 16.14 -0.50 0.90
CA ASP A 209 17.51 -0.47 1.45
C ASP A 209 18.24 0.86 1.25
N GLU A 210 17.91 1.60 0.18
CA GLU A 210 18.45 2.94 -0.08
C GLU A 210 17.99 3.96 0.96
N MET A 211 16.78 3.78 1.52
CA MET A 211 16.28 4.60 2.62
C MET A 211 16.80 4.10 3.97
N LYS A 212 16.86 2.77 4.14
CA LYS A 212 17.24 2.15 5.40
C LYS A 212 18.06 0.89 5.21
N LYS A 213 19.38 1.06 5.33
CA LYS A 213 20.36 -0.05 5.17
C LYS A 213 20.00 -1.27 6.02
N GLY A 214 19.97 -2.42 5.37
CA GLY A 214 19.68 -3.71 6.00
C GLY A 214 18.19 -4.05 6.07
N CYS A 215 17.34 -3.29 5.38
CA CYS A 215 15.91 -3.56 5.22
C CYS A 215 15.68 -4.96 4.65
N SER A 216 16.23 -5.26 3.46
CA SER A 216 16.12 -6.59 2.86
C SER A 216 16.64 -7.68 3.79
N ARG A 217 17.78 -7.44 4.46
CA ARG A 217 18.35 -8.42 5.39
C ARG A 217 17.40 -8.76 6.53
N ALA A 218 16.72 -7.76 7.12
CA ALA A 218 15.74 -8.00 8.18
C ALA A 218 14.57 -8.84 7.68
N VAL A 219 13.98 -8.48 6.54
CA VAL A 219 12.86 -9.20 5.93
C VAL A 219 13.24 -10.64 5.59
N PHE A 220 14.35 -10.87 4.88
CA PHE A 220 14.76 -12.22 4.51
C PHE A 220 15.14 -13.08 5.73
N ASN A 221 15.75 -12.51 6.77
CA ASN A 221 16.02 -13.23 8.02
C ASN A 221 14.73 -13.71 8.70
N ALA A 222 13.68 -12.88 8.71
CA ALA A 222 12.39 -13.23 9.28
C ALA A 222 11.64 -14.27 8.44
N ILE A 223 11.57 -14.06 7.13
CA ILE A 223 10.91 -14.99 6.18
C ILE A 223 11.57 -16.37 6.23
N ASN A 224 12.91 -16.45 6.31
CA ASN A 224 13.65 -17.70 6.33
C ASN A 224 13.39 -18.57 7.59
N LYS A 225 12.65 -18.06 8.59
CA LYS A 225 12.18 -18.87 9.74
C LYS A 225 10.93 -19.70 9.43
N TYR A 226 10.30 -19.49 8.27
CA TYR A 226 9.00 -20.07 7.92
C TYR A 226 9.01 -20.64 6.48
N ASP A 227 8.03 -21.49 6.18
CA ASP A 227 7.88 -22.09 4.86
C ASP A 227 7.11 -21.17 3.90
N PHE A 228 7.80 -20.15 3.39
CA PHE A 228 7.30 -19.29 2.32
C PHE A 228 8.00 -19.61 1.00
N SER A 229 7.21 -19.73 -0.08
CA SER A 229 7.73 -19.55 -1.44
C SER A 229 7.70 -18.07 -1.81
N PHE A 230 8.51 -17.63 -2.77
CA PHE A 230 8.42 -16.27 -3.29
C PHE A 230 8.41 -16.19 -4.81
N ASP A 231 7.81 -15.12 -5.32
CA ASP A 231 7.85 -14.68 -6.71
C ASP A 231 8.08 -13.15 -6.73
N THR A 232 8.24 -12.55 -7.91
CA THR A 232 8.37 -11.11 -8.06
C THR A 232 7.47 -10.56 -9.17
N LYS A 233 7.01 -9.33 -8.99
CA LYS A 233 6.27 -8.60 -10.02
C LYS A 233 6.55 -7.11 -9.93
N GLY A 234 7.30 -6.60 -10.91
CA GLY A 234 7.82 -5.23 -10.85
C GLY A 234 8.78 -5.10 -9.67
N GLU A 235 8.54 -4.10 -8.83
CA GLU A 235 9.32 -3.83 -7.61
C GLU A 235 8.86 -4.67 -6.39
N ASN A 236 7.70 -5.34 -6.51
CA ASN A 236 7.13 -6.14 -5.44
C ASN A 236 7.74 -7.54 -5.37
N ILE A 237 8.09 -7.96 -4.16
CA ILE A 237 8.35 -9.36 -3.81
C ILE A 237 7.09 -9.94 -3.19
N ILE A 238 6.71 -11.14 -3.63
CA ILE A 238 5.45 -11.78 -3.24
C ILE A 238 5.79 -13.08 -2.52
N PHE A 239 5.67 -13.08 -1.20
CA PHE A 239 5.82 -14.27 -0.38
C PHE A 239 4.48 -14.96 -0.17
N THR A 240 4.41 -16.26 -0.43
CA THR A 240 3.23 -17.11 -0.18
C THR A 240 3.54 -18.15 0.88
N ASN A 241 2.78 -18.15 1.96
CA ASN A 241 2.92 -19.06 3.08
C ASN A 241 2.36 -20.44 2.73
N ASN A 242 3.24 -21.44 2.65
CA ASN A 242 2.85 -22.80 2.27
C ASN A 242 2.05 -23.53 3.36
N ALA A 243 2.02 -23.02 4.58
CA ALA A 243 1.25 -23.60 5.69
C ALA A 243 -0.28 -23.42 5.54
N PHE A 244 -0.73 -22.59 4.60
CA PHE A 244 -2.16 -22.36 4.32
C PHE A 244 -2.72 -23.17 3.15
N LYS A 245 -1.91 -24.06 2.57
CA LYS A 245 -2.32 -24.97 1.48
C LYS A 245 -3.20 -26.12 1.96
#